data_AF-A0A962IJ38-F1
#
_entry.id   AF-A0A962IJ38-F1
#
_cell.length_a   1.000
_cell.length_b   1.000
_cell.length_c   1.000
_cell.angle_alpha   90.00
_cell.angle_beta   90.00
_cell.angle_gamma   90.00
#
_symmetry.space_group_name_H-M   'P 1'
#
loop_
_entity.id
_entity.type
_entity.pdbx_description
1 polymer ?
#
loop_
_entity_poly.entity_id
_entity_poly.type
_entity_poly.pdbx_seq_one_letter_code
_entity_poly.pdbx_strand_id
1 'polypeptide(L)' 'MYWPALLTAQPLQMDQQQHFRSELLPHAAVTHVRFNIHPDGGVSRLRLLGRRA' A
#
# COMPACT_ATOMS: atom_id res chain seq x y z
N MET A 1 7.13 -16.23 -9.07
CA MET A 1 6.47 -15.64 -7.88
C MET A 1 5.80 -14.35 -8.31
N TYR A 2 4.46 -14.29 -8.26
CA TYR A 2 3.67 -13.15 -8.73
C TYR A 2 3.05 -12.43 -7.52
N TRP A 3 3.24 -11.12 -7.43
CA TRP A 3 2.63 -10.27 -6.41
C TRP A 3 1.57 -9.41 -7.10
N PRO A 4 0.26 -9.75 -6.99
CA PRO A 4 -0.79 -8.90 -7.55
C PRO A 4 -0.76 -7.52 -6.88
N ALA A 5 -0.94 -6.47 -7.69
CA ALA A 5 -0.96 -5.12 -7.17
C ALA A 5 -2.25 -4.86 -6.39
N LEU A 6 -2.12 -4.44 -5.13
CA LEU A 6 -3.24 -3.94 -4.32
C LEU A 6 -3.47 -2.45 -4.56
N LEU A 7 -2.40 -1.72 -4.84
CA LEU A 7 -2.37 -0.29 -5.13
C LEU A 7 -1.31 -0.07 -6.21
N THR A 8 -1.64 0.72 -7.23
CA THR A 8 -0.66 1.15 -8.25
C THR A 8 0.32 2.16 -7.66
N ALA A 9 1.39 2.51 -8.38
CA ALA A 9 2.32 3.52 -7.91
C ALA A 9 1.60 4.86 -7.67
N GLN A 10 1.76 5.43 -6.48
CA GLN A 10 1.16 6.70 -6.07
C GLN A 10 2.25 7.71 -5.70
N PRO A 11 2.15 8.98 -6.12
CA PRO A 11 3.02 10.03 -5.60
C PRO A 11 2.67 10.31 -4.13
N LEU A 12 3.69 10.50 -3.30
CA LEU A 12 3.54 10.85 -1.89
C LEU A 12 3.94 12.31 -1.66
N GLN A 13 3.37 12.91 -0.62
CA GLN A 13 3.72 14.25 -0.13
C GLN A 13 4.55 14.15 1.16
N MET A 14 5.45 15.11 1.35
CA MET A 14 6.30 15.19 2.54
C MET A 14 5.46 15.46 3.79
N ASP A 15 5.87 14.86 4.92
CA ASP A 15 5.27 15.05 6.25
C ASP A 15 3.73 14.94 6.29
N GLN A 16 3.18 14.02 5.50
CA GLN A 16 1.74 13.91 5.32
C GLN A 16 1.30 12.45 5.45
N GLN A 17 0.16 12.24 6.12
CA GLN A 17 -0.47 10.93 6.23
C GLN A 17 -1.32 10.61 4.99
N GLN A 18 -0.78 9.77 4.14
CA GLN A 18 -1.45 9.37 2.91
C GLN A 18 -2.48 8.28 3.20
N HIS A 19 -3.73 8.51 2.76
CA HIS A 19 -4.84 7.57 2.93
C HIS A 19 -5.31 7.08 1.56
N PHE A 20 -5.16 5.78 1.31
CA PHE A 20 -5.58 5.14 0.06
C PHE A 20 -6.75 4.19 0.34
N ARG A 21 -7.93 4.51 -0.19
CA ARG A 21 -9.14 3.69 -0.02
C ARG A 21 -9.89 3.50 -1.32
N SER A 22 -10.10 4.58 -2.07
CA SER A 22 -10.72 4.56 -3.40
C SER A 22 -9.79 3.97 -4.47
N GLU A 23 -8.48 4.04 -4.23
CA GLU A 23 -7.42 3.68 -5.17
C GLU A 23 -7.07 2.18 -5.08
N LEU A 24 -7.60 1.48 -4.08
CA LEU A 24 -7.37 0.05 -3.90
C LEU A 24 -8.03 -0.72 -5.04
N LEU A 25 -7.25 -1.58 -5.68
CA LEU A 25 -7.73 -2.47 -6.71
C LEU A 25 -8.55 -3.62 -6.07
N PRO A 26 -9.54 -4.19 -6.76
CA PRO A 26 -10.25 -5.37 -6.27
C PRO A 26 -9.28 -6.51 -5.95
N HIS A 27 -9.41 -7.08 -4.75
CA HIS A 27 -8.53 -8.15 -4.29
C HIS A 27 -9.29 -9.14 -3.40
N ALA A 28 -8.82 -10.38 -3.36
CA ALA A 28 -9.28 -11.38 -2.40
C ALA A 28 -8.64 -11.13 -1.01
N ALA A 29 -8.93 -11.99 -0.04
CA ALA A 29 -8.21 -11.99 1.23
C ALA A 29 -6.70 -12.22 1.01
N VAL A 30 -5.86 -11.44 1.67
CA VAL A 30 -4.40 -11.51 1.56
C VAL A 30 -3.77 -11.80 2.91
N THR A 31 -2.69 -12.57 2.92
CA THR A 31 -1.96 -12.93 4.15
C THR A 31 -0.63 -12.18 4.27
N HIS A 32 -0.08 -11.71 3.15
CA HIS A 32 1.19 -11.01 3.08
C HIS A 32 1.05 -9.79 2.18
N VAL A 33 1.75 -8.72 2.53
CA VAL A 33 1.81 -7.49 1.74
C VAL A 33 3.27 -7.13 1.52
N ARG A 34 3.59 -6.77 0.29
CA ARG A 34 4.89 -6.19 -0.07
C ARG A 34 4.71 -4.70 -0.30
N PHE A 35 5.45 -3.90 0.45
CA PHE A 35 5.47 -2.45 0.31
C PHE A 35 6.75 -2.01 -0.40
N ASN A 36 6.61 -1.19 -1.45
CA ASN A 36 7.74 -0.70 -2.24
C ASN A 36 7.73 0.83 -2.22
N ILE A 37 8.92 1.42 -2.02
CA ILE A 37 9.18 2.86 -2.16
C ILE A 37 10.17 3.02 -3.32
N HIS A 38 9.95 3.98 -4.21
CA HIS A 38 10.78 4.17 -5.41
C HIS A 38 11.17 5.64 -5.60
N PRO A 39 12.41 5.93 -6.07
CA PRO A 39 13.53 4.99 -6.19
C PRO A 39 14.09 4.55 -4.82
N ASP A 40 13.94 5.41 -3.81
CA ASP A 40 14.34 5.23 -2.42
C ASP A 40 13.62 6.31 -1.57
N GLY A 41 13.86 6.31 -0.25
CA GLY A 41 13.30 7.31 0.66
C GLY A 41 12.93 6.75 2.03
N GLY A 42 12.22 7.57 2.83
CA GLY A 42 11.79 7.22 4.17
C GLY A 42 10.27 7.26 4.30
N VAL A 43 9.69 6.19 4.86
CA VAL A 43 8.29 6.16 5.30
C VAL A 43 8.28 5.89 6.79
N SER A 44 7.78 6.85 7.56
CA SER A 44 7.76 6.76 9.03
C SER A 44 6.92 5.59 9.52
N ARG A 45 5.77 5.34 8.87
CA ARG A 45 4.81 4.29 9.23
C ARG A 45 4.02 3.81 8.01
N LEU A 46 3.82 2.51 7.92
CA LEU A 46 2.80 1.88 7.07
C LEU A 46 1.70 1.31 7.96
N ARG A 47 0.43 1.57 7.62
CA ARG A 47 -0.73 0.98 8.28
C ARG A 47 -1.58 0.26 7.25
N LEU A 48 -1.88 -1.01 7.50
CA LEU A 48 -2.78 -1.81 6.67
C LEU A 48 -4.06 -2.04 7.48
N LEU A 49 -5.12 -1.36 7.07
CA LEU A 49 -6.43 -1.47 7.72
C LEU A 49 -7.27 -2.50 6.97
N GLY A 50 -7.76 -3.50 7.68
CA GLY A 50 -8.59 -4.55 7.12
C GLY A 50 -9.41 -5.24 8.20
N ARG A 51 -10.28 -6.15 7.77
CA ARG A 51 -11.02 -7.06 8.64
C ARG A 51 -10.55 -8.49 8.38
N ARG A 52 -10.71 -9.36 9.38
CA ARG A 52 -10.54 -10.79 9.16
C ARG A 52 -11.58 -11.27 8.16
N ALA A 53 -11.16 -12.16 7.27
CA ALA A 53 -12.04 -12.84 6.32
C ALA A 53 -13.02 -13.74 7.06
#